data_AF-A0A9P7GM59-F1
#
_entry.id   AF-A0A9P7GM59-F1
#
_cell.length_a   1.000
_cell.length_b   1.000
_cell.length_c   1.000
_cell.angle_alpha   90.00
_cell.angle_beta   90.00
_cell.angle_gamma   90.00
#
_symmetry.space_group_name_H-M   'P 1'
#
loop_
_entity.id
_entity.type
_entity.pdbx_description
1 polymer ?
#
loop_
_entity_poly.entity_id
_entity_poly.type
_entity_poly.pdbx_seq_one_letter_code
_entity_poly.pdbx_strand_id
1 'polypeptide(L)'
;MTSIPNSSCRALTNIISMKLFTKFRQSTRGKQLWIVPDNIFLEQFASDRSHMIQIDSDGSSGELERTKKVYNSPPPTYDPIRGDAAVNKGIENNLMSSFVSMVPSPETYGVVVDRNGFREAALKTGGVTHSHALL
;
A
#
# COMPACT_ATOMS: atom_id res chain seq x y z
N MET A 1 -44.94 9.26 23.30
CA MET A 1 -44.77 7.78 23.26
C MET A 1 -44.20 7.45 21.89
N THR A 2 -43.00 6.97 21.66
CA THR A 2 -41.87 6.52 22.50
C THR A 2 -40.61 6.70 21.65
N SER A 3 -39.65 7.42 22.23
CA SER A 3 -38.26 7.50 21.77
C SER A 3 -37.60 6.14 21.90
N ILE A 4 -36.85 5.71 20.88
CA ILE A 4 -35.89 4.60 20.97
C ILE A 4 -34.50 5.22 20.85
N PRO A 5 -33.73 5.33 21.93
CA PRO A 5 -32.28 5.37 21.87
C PRO A 5 -31.74 3.95 21.98
N ASN A 6 -30.69 3.63 21.23
CA ASN A 6 -29.64 2.66 21.57
C ASN A 6 -28.74 2.50 20.32
N SER A 7 -27.59 3.15 20.27
CA SER A 7 -26.33 2.75 20.92
C SER A 7 -25.59 1.65 20.14
N SER A 8 -24.33 1.94 19.86
CA SER A 8 -23.25 0.98 19.59
C SER A 8 -23.11 0.45 18.15
N CYS A 9 -22.58 1.30 17.27
CA CYS A 9 -21.72 0.84 16.17
C CYS A 9 -20.27 1.29 16.45
N ARG A 10 -19.70 0.80 17.56
CA ARG A 10 -18.25 0.86 17.83
C ARG A 10 -17.75 -0.54 18.08
N ALA A 11 -17.61 -1.34 17.02
CA ALA A 11 -17.01 -2.66 17.14
C ALA A 11 -16.55 -3.22 15.79
N LEU A 12 -15.67 -2.53 15.05
CA LEU A 12 -14.88 -3.15 13.96
C LEU A 12 -13.49 -2.51 13.73
N THR A 13 -12.95 -1.72 14.66
CA THR A 13 -11.67 -1.01 14.48
C THR A 13 -10.43 -1.74 15.00
N ASN A 14 -10.52 -3.01 15.38
CA ASN A 14 -9.36 -3.78 15.83
C ASN A 14 -9.33 -5.12 15.09
N ILE A 15 -8.51 -5.19 14.04
CA ILE A 15 -7.76 -6.35 13.47
C ILE A 15 -7.11 -5.96 12.11
N ILE A 16 -6.78 -4.68 11.87
CA ILE A 16 -5.81 -4.33 10.79
C ILE A 16 -4.87 -3.26 11.33
N SER A 17 -4.21 -3.54 12.45
CA SER A 17 -3.08 -2.77 12.91
C SER A 17 -1.94 -3.72 13.22
N MET A 18 -0.76 -3.42 12.66
CA MET A 18 0.55 -3.99 12.96
C MET A 18 1.09 -5.25 12.24
N LYS A 19 0.56 -5.67 11.08
CA LYS A 19 1.29 -6.66 10.23
C LYS A 19 1.16 -6.44 8.72
N LEU A 20 1.19 -5.19 8.24
CA LEU A 20 1.36 -4.97 6.81
C LEU A 20 2.84 -5.22 6.45
N PHE A 21 3.06 -6.37 5.83
CA PHE A 21 4.30 -6.90 5.28
C PHE A 21 5.32 -5.85 4.82
N THR A 22 6.37 -5.63 5.60
CA THR A 22 7.63 -5.04 5.12
C THR A 22 8.37 -6.08 4.28
N LYS A 23 7.91 -6.34 3.03
CA LYS A 23 8.68 -7.17 2.08
C LYS A 23 9.85 -6.34 1.56
N PHE A 24 10.94 -6.41 2.31
CA PHE A 24 12.18 -5.67 2.12
C PHE A 24 12.97 -6.25 0.92
N ARG A 25 12.84 -5.65 -0.28
CA ARG A 25 13.68 -6.02 -1.44
C ARG A 25 15.06 -5.38 -1.25
N GLN A 26 16.06 -6.19 -0.91
CA GLN A 26 17.43 -5.73 -0.69
C GLN A 26 18.15 -5.48 -2.03
N SER A 27 18.50 -4.24 -2.33
CA SER A 27 19.50 -3.88 -3.35
C SER A 27 20.75 -3.32 -2.66
N THR A 28 21.93 -3.62 -3.19
CA THR A 28 23.26 -3.38 -2.58
C THR A 28 23.82 -1.96 -2.81
N ARG A 29 23.00 -1.00 -3.24
CA ARG A 29 23.35 0.42 -3.28
C ARG A 29 22.37 1.19 -2.39
N GLY A 30 22.89 1.96 -1.44
CA GLY A 30 22.16 2.80 -0.46
C GLY A 30 20.66 2.54 -0.34
N LYS A 31 20.26 1.63 0.55
CA LYS A 31 18.84 1.28 0.76
C LYS A 31 18.08 2.50 1.27
N GLN A 32 17.27 3.10 0.41
CA GLN A 32 16.29 4.12 0.77
C GLN A 32 14.98 3.42 1.17
N LEU A 33 14.23 4.06 2.06
CA LEU A 33 12.98 3.61 2.61
C LEU A 33 11.93 4.69 2.39
N TRP A 34 10.80 4.30 1.84
CA TRP A 34 9.66 5.16 1.64
C TRP A 34 8.69 4.99 2.82
N ILE A 35 8.57 6.02 3.67
CA ILE A 35 7.70 6.01 4.85
C ILE A 35 6.43 6.78 4.55
N VAL A 36 5.28 6.11 4.60
CA VAL A 36 3.95 6.74 4.46
C VAL A 36 3.17 6.56 5.76
N PRO A 37 2.52 7.61 6.29
CA PRO A 37 1.54 7.47 7.36
C PRO A 37 0.43 6.50 6.98
N ASP A 38 -0.09 5.78 7.96
CA ASP A 38 -1.10 4.73 7.76
C ASP A 38 -2.40 5.28 7.17
N ASN A 39 -2.93 6.37 7.72
CA ASN A 39 -4.14 7.02 7.24
C ASN A 39 -4.00 7.50 5.79
N ILE A 40 -2.85 8.08 5.45
CA ILE A 40 -2.56 8.53 4.08
C ILE A 40 -2.47 7.33 3.12
N PHE A 41 -1.82 6.24 3.54
CA PHE A 41 -1.77 5.03 2.74
C PHE A 41 -3.17 4.46 2.50
N LEU A 42 -3.97 4.29 3.55
CA LEU A 42 -5.31 3.72 3.45
C LEU A 42 -6.26 4.57 2.58
N GLU A 43 -6.15 5.90 2.64
CA GLU A 43 -7.03 6.80 1.87
C GLU A 43 -6.59 7.00 0.43
N GLN A 44 -5.27 7.09 0.17
CA GLN A 44 -4.73 7.53 -1.12
C GLN A 44 -4.22 6.39 -2.01
N PHE A 45 -4.06 5.17 -1.47
CA PHE A 45 -3.53 4.04 -2.24
C PHE A 45 -4.53 3.52 -3.27
N ALA A 46 -4.06 3.26 -4.48
CA ALA A 46 -4.82 2.57 -5.53
C ALA A 46 -3.92 1.63 -6.34
N SER A 47 -4.34 0.38 -6.51
CA SER A 47 -3.67 -0.57 -7.40
C SER A 47 -4.66 -1.44 -8.15
N ASP A 48 -4.60 -1.37 -9.48
CA ASP A 48 -5.33 -2.20 -10.44
C ASP A 48 -4.63 -3.54 -10.76
N ARG A 49 -3.45 -3.79 -10.15
CA ARG A 49 -2.58 -4.96 -10.38
C ARG A 49 -2.05 -5.10 -11.81
N SER A 50 -2.18 -4.09 -12.66
CA SER A 50 -1.67 -4.10 -14.05
C SER A 50 -0.18 -4.41 -14.13
N HIS A 51 0.61 -3.93 -13.16
CA HIS A 51 2.04 -4.19 -13.06
C HIS A 51 2.41 -5.68 -12.84
N MET A 52 1.45 -6.53 -12.48
CA MET A 52 1.64 -7.98 -12.32
C MET A 52 1.40 -8.76 -13.61
N ILE A 53 0.89 -8.10 -14.66
CA ILE A 53 0.53 -8.72 -15.94
C ILE A 53 1.72 -8.61 -16.89
N GLN A 54 2.17 -9.76 -17.41
CA GLN A 54 3.06 -9.83 -18.57
C GLN A 54 2.23 -9.99 -19.85
N ILE A 55 2.76 -9.42 -20.91
CA ILE A 55 2.25 -9.62 -22.27
C ILE A 55 3.17 -10.67 -22.89
N ASP A 56 2.65 -11.88 -23.08
CA ASP A 56 3.37 -12.92 -23.81
C ASP A 56 3.24 -12.60 -25.29
N SER A 57 4.30 -12.00 -25.86
CA SER A 57 4.49 -11.89 -27.29
C SER A 57 5.25 -13.13 -27.76
N ASP A 58 4.54 -14.26 -27.85
CA ASP A 58 5.06 -15.46 -28.50
C ASP A 58 5.23 -15.18 -29.99
N GLY A 59 6.39 -14.63 -30.37
CA GLY A 59 6.75 -14.23 -31.73
C GLY A 59 7.03 -15.40 -32.66
N SER A 60 6.17 -16.42 -32.69
CA SER A 60 6.35 -17.57 -33.59
C SER A 60 5.01 -18.21 -33.97
N SER A 61 4.23 -17.52 -34.80
CA SER A 61 3.61 -18.08 -36.04
C SER A 61 2.40 -17.26 -36.47
N GLY A 62 2.59 -16.35 -37.44
CA GLY A 62 1.71 -16.04 -38.58
C GLY A 62 0.17 -15.89 -38.46
N GLU A 63 -0.44 -15.96 -37.29
CA GLU A 63 -1.91 -15.99 -37.13
C GLU A 63 -2.35 -14.88 -36.19
N LEU A 64 -3.04 -13.88 -36.77
CA LEU A 64 -3.68 -12.70 -36.18
C LEU A 64 -3.57 -12.60 -34.64
N GLU A 65 -2.48 -11.97 -34.18
CA GLU A 65 -1.98 -12.04 -32.81
C GLU A 65 -2.99 -11.57 -31.75
N ARG A 66 -3.54 -12.52 -30.99
CA ARG A 66 -4.14 -12.23 -29.69
C ARG A 66 -3.03 -12.19 -28.66
N THR A 67 -2.58 -10.98 -28.29
CA THR A 67 -1.67 -10.79 -27.17
C THR A 67 -2.29 -11.38 -25.90
N LYS A 68 -1.71 -12.48 -25.42
CA LYS A 68 -2.18 -13.14 -24.21
C LYS A 68 -1.61 -12.39 -23.01
N LYS A 69 -2.51 -11.85 -22.18
CA LYS A 69 -2.16 -11.23 -20.91
C LYS A 69 -2.16 -12.30 -19.83
N VAL A 70 -1.01 -12.53 -19.21
CA VAL A 70 -0.84 -13.55 -18.15
C VAL A 70 -0.30 -12.88 -16.90
N TYR A 71 -0.81 -13.27 -15.73
CA TYR A 71 -0.24 -12.80 -14.47
C TYR A 71 1.03 -13.58 -14.13
N ASN A 72 2.07 -12.88 -13.68
CA ASN A 72 3.35 -13.49 -13.28
C ASN A 72 3.24 -14.37 -12.03
N SER A 73 2.15 -14.23 -11.30
CA SER A 73 1.80 -15.02 -10.11
C SER A 73 0.29 -14.95 -9.92
N PRO A 74 -0.35 -15.95 -9.30
CA PRO A 74 -1.78 -15.92 -9.03
C PRO A 74 -2.16 -14.62 -8.30
N PRO A 75 -3.10 -13.80 -8.82
CA PRO A 75 -3.51 -12.59 -8.14
C PRO A 75 -4.26 -12.95 -6.85
N PRO A 76 -4.23 -12.08 -5.83
CA PRO A 76 -5.07 -12.26 -4.66
C PRO A 76 -6.57 -12.35 -5.03
N THR A 77 -7.34 -13.13 -4.27
CA THR A 77 -8.76 -13.40 -4.56
C THR A 77 -9.71 -12.26 -4.22
N TYR A 78 -9.29 -11.31 -3.38
CA TYR A 78 -10.04 -10.10 -3.09
C TYR A 78 -9.95 -9.10 -4.25
N ASP A 79 -10.78 -8.06 -4.24
CA ASP A 79 -10.83 -7.03 -5.29
C ASP A 79 -9.60 -6.09 -5.27
N PRO A 80 -9.28 -5.41 -6.39
CA PRO A 80 -8.27 -4.35 -6.40
C PRO A 80 -8.49 -3.33 -5.26
N ILE A 81 -7.42 -2.98 -4.55
CA ILE A 81 -7.51 -2.09 -3.39
C ILE A 81 -7.47 -0.64 -3.87
N ARG A 82 -8.45 0.14 -3.43
CA ARG A 82 -8.54 1.59 -3.63
C ARG A 82 -9.02 2.26 -2.36
N GLY A 83 -8.28 3.25 -1.89
CA GLY A 83 -8.68 4.09 -0.76
C GLY A 83 -9.76 5.08 -1.15
N ASP A 84 -10.58 5.48 -0.18
CA ASP A 84 -11.75 6.35 -0.41
C ASP A 84 -11.38 7.68 -1.07
N ALA A 85 -10.27 8.30 -0.65
CA ALA A 85 -9.83 9.56 -1.24
C ALA A 85 -9.29 9.36 -2.68
N ALA A 86 -8.65 8.23 -2.96
CA ALA A 86 -8.22 7.89 -4.32
C ALA A 86 -9.43 7.67 -5.25
N VAL A 87 -10.49 6.99 -4.75
CA VAL A 87 -11.76 6.82 -5.48
C VAL A 87 -12.39 8.18 -5.77
N ASN A 88 -12.50 9.06 -4.77
CA ASN A 88 -13.08 10.40 -4.92
C ASN A 88 -12.28 11.28 -5.92
N LYS A 89 -10.98 11.04 -6.07
CA LYS A 89 -10.13 11.71 -7.07
C LYS A 89 -10.14 11.05 -8.45
N GLY A 90 -10.87 9.94 -8.64
CA GLY A 90 -10.87 9.19 -9.89
C GLY A 90 -9.55 8.45 -10.17
N ILE A 91 -8.71 8.21 -9.15
CA ILE A 91 -7.44 7.51 -9.31
C ILE A 91 -7.68 6.00 -9.32
N GLU A 92 -7.34 5.35 -10.43
CA GLU A 92 -7.47 3.89 -10.61
C GLU A 92 -6.22 3.12 -10.19
N ASN A 93 -5.03 3.69 -10.44
CA ASN A 93 -3.75 3.08 -10.11
C ASN A 93 -2.69 4.16 -9.87
N ASN A 94 -2.02 4.12 -8.72
CA ASN A 94 -0.89 5.00 -8.39
C ASN A 94 0.23 4.28 -7.63
N LEU A 95 0.18 2.95 -7.53
CA LEU A 95 1.18 2.15 -6.80
C LEU A 95 2.60 2.49 -7.27
N MET A 96 2.85 2.45 -8.57
CA MET A 96 4.21 2.62 -9.11
C MET A 96 4.68 4.08 -9.07
N SER A 97 3.79 5.03 -9.36
CA SER A 97 4.13 6.45 -9.44
C SER A 97 4.28 7.12 -8.07
N SER A 98 3.37 6.83 -7.12
CA SER A 98 3.28 7.57 -5.85
C SER A 98 3.85 6.84 -4.63
N PHE A 99 3.95 5.50 -4.68
CA PHE A 99 4.34 4.68 -3.51
C PHE A 99 5.60 3.84 -3.71
N VAL A 100 5.95 3.45 -4.95
CA VAL A 100 7.16 2.66 -5.25
C VAL A 100 8.30 3.51 -5.80
N SER A 101 7.99 4.60 -6.53
CA SER A 101 8.99 5.55 -7.01
C SER A 101 9.79 6.12 -5.83
N MET A 102 11.13 6.12 -5.94
CA MET A 102 12.02 6.80 -4.99
C MET A 102 12.35 8.23 -5.39
N VAL A 103 11.78 8.70 -6.51
CA VAL A 103 11.94 10.08 -6.98
C VAL A 103 10.83 10.93 -6.36
N PRO A 104 11.16 11.93 -5.54
CA PRO A 104 10.17 12.83 -4.98
C PRO A 104 9.38 13.53 -6.09
N SER A 105 8.06 13.55 -5.97
CA SER A 105 7.19 14.32 -6.86
C SER A 105 6.09 15.02 -6.04
N PRO A 106 5.45 16.08 -6.59
CA PRO A 106 4.32 16.74 -5.92
C PRO A 106 3.15 15.80 -5.60
N GLU A 107 3.08 14.65 -6.25
CA GLU A 107 2.01 13.65 -6.13
C GLU A 107 2.43 12.41 -5.32
N THR A 108 3.62 12.45 -4.71
CA THR A 108 4.11 11.38 -3.84
C THR A 108 3.69 11.64 -2.39
N TYR A 109 3.47 10.55 -1.64
CA TYR A 109 2.98 10.62 -0.25
C TYR A 109 4.06 10.15 0.71
N GLY A 110 4.34 10.91 1.77
CA GLY A 110 5.31 10.50 2.78
C GLY A 110 6.74 10.98 2.49
N VAL A 111 7.73 10.31 3.07
CA VAL A 111 9.13 10.74 3.03
C VAL A 111 10.07 9.60 2.67
N VAL A 112 11.06 9.91 1.84
CA VAL A 112 12.19 9.02 1.57
C VAL A 112 13.28 9.27 2.59
N VAL A 113 13.67 8.23 3.30
CA VAL A 113 14.80 8.28 4.23
C VAL A 113 15.81 7.20 3.89
N ASP A 114 17.07 7.44 4.21
CA ASP A 114 18.05 6.36 4.24
C ASP A 114 17.93 5.55 5.54
N ARG A 115 18.80 4.55 5.68
CA ARG A 115 18.86 3.71 6.87
C ARG A 115 19.09 4.52 8.16
N ASN A 116 19.88 5.59 8.13
CA ASN A 116 20.21 6.38 9.31
C ASN A 116 19.03 7.29 9.67
N GLY A 117 18.44 7.97 8.69
CA GLY A 117 17.24 8.79 8.86
C GLY A 117 16.08 7.99 9.42
N PHE A 118 15.88 6.73 8.99
CA PHE A 118 14.88 5.85 9.59
C PHE A 118 15.13 5.57 11.08
N ARG A 119 16.39 5.27 11.45
CA ARG A 119 16.75 5.01 12.85
C ARG A 119 16.51 6.24 13.72
N GLU A 120 16.89 7.42 13.24
CA GLU A 120 16.66 8.68 13.96
C GLU A 120 15.17 8.99 14.12
N ALA A 121 14.38 8.79 13.06
CA ALA A 121 12.93 8.97 13.13
C ALA A 121 12.30 8.04 14.16
N ALA A 122 12.70 6.76 14.18
CA ALA A 122 12.21 5.78 15.15
C ALA A 122 12.60 6.10 16.61
N LEU A 123 13.76 6.73 16.83
CA LEU A 123 14.17 7.17 18.16
C LEU A 123 13.38 8.40 18.63
N LYS A 124 13.05 9.33 17.71
CA LYS A 124 12.30 10.55 18.00
C LYS A 124 10.82 10.30 18.31
N THR A 125 10.20 9.31 17.67
CA THR A 125 8.79 8.97 17.93
C THR A 125 8.57 8.29 19.29
N GLY A 126 9.65 8.01 20.03
CA GLY A 126 9.62 7.29 21.30
C GLY A 126 9.24 5.84 21.05
N GLY A 127 10.07 4.89 21.48
CA GLY A 127 9.64 3.50 21.54
C GLY A 127 8.38 3.44 22.40
N VAL A 128 7.20 3.39 21.77
CA VAL A 128 5.94 3.09 22.44
C VAL A 128 6.01 1.62 22.82
N THR A 129 6.78 1.33 23.86
CA THR A 129 6.56 0.16 24.69
C THR A 129 5.18 0.36 25.30
N HIS A 130 4.16 -0.21 24.67
CA HIS A 130 2.91 -0.48 25.36
C HIS A 130 3.22 -1.52 26.45
N SER A 131 3.79 -1.08 27.57
CA SER A 131 3.70 -1.81 28.83
C SER A 131 2.25 -1.75 29.26
N HIS A 132 1.46 -2.70 28.77
CA HIS A 132 0.13 -3.00 29.25
C HIS A 132 0.29 -3.56 30.67
N ALA A 133 0.30 -2.67 31.66
CA ALA A 133 0.16 -3.05 33.06
C ALA A 133 -1.22 -3.68 33.23
N LEU A 134 -1.24 -5.01 33.35
CA LEU A 134 -2.36 -5.75 33.88
C LEU A 134 -2.46 -5.42 35.38
N LEU A 135 -3.54 -4.76 35.78
CA LEU A 135 -4.11 -4.83 37.11
C LEU A 135 -5.46 -5.54 36.99
#